data_AF-A0A969YHA8-F1
#
_entry.id   AF-A0A969YHA8-F1
#
_cell.length_a   1.000
_cell.length_b   1.000
_cell.length_c   1.000
_cell.angle_alpha   90.00
_cell.angle_beta   90.00
_cell.angle_gamma   90.00
#
_symmetry.space_group_name_H-M   'P 1'
#
loop_
_entity.id
_entity.type
_entity.pdbx_description
1 polymer ?
#
loop_
_entity_poly.entity_id
_entity_poly.type
_entity_poly.pdbx_seq_one_letter_code
_entity_poly.pdbx_strand_id
1 'polypeptide(L)'
;MKAMQWLDGVVAVSGEIRDSRGEDSYSYLFSETGGMAAVLDGCGGLGARRYGTLESKSGAYLASRVVSEALQRHFEALPPDAREKRSAQRLQTALSAALRDARARLPGGEGQASGAMVRTLPTTLSCVLMSPASDGLYARFLWAGDSRGYVLTANGLVQATRDDLSGGPDAMENLYEDAAMNNVLQADEPFRINERLFRLPLPGVVIAATDGAFGCLSSPMDFEHFLLDTLSQAGSLRAWQTLLQDALGAGAQDDFTMLLMPFGWHSFKALRGGLEGRRLALRERFVIPMDAYSPRDRAQMFRVWETYKPQYYSEGMNVRA
;
A
#
# COMPACT_ATOMS: atom_id res chain seq x y z
N MET A 1 -13.02 -12.59 20.89
CA MET A 1 -13.44 -11.22 20.50
C MET A 1 -13.58 -11.17 18.98
N LYS A 2 -14.61 -10.51 18.45
CA LYS A 2 -14.81 -10.37 17.00
C LYS A 2 -13.96 -9.18 16.50
N ALA A 3 -13.02 -9.39 15.58
CA ALA A 3 -12.07 -8.36 15.13
C ALA A 3 -12.79 -7.16 14.51
N MET A 4 -13.85 -7.45 13.77
CA MET A 4 -14.57 -6.48 12.97
C MET A 4 -15.59 -5.66 13.74
N GLN A 5 -15.77 -5.91 15.05
CA GLN A 5 -16.58 -5.01 15.87
C GLN A 5 -15.98 -3.59 15.94
N TRP A 6 -14.68 -3.46 15.67
CA TRP A 6 -13.98 -2.18 15.68
C TRP A 6 -13.82 -1.56 14.30
N LEU A 7 -14.12 -2.27 13.19
CA LEU A 7 -13.98 -1.69 11.85
C LEU A 7 -15.05 -0.61 11.64
N ASP A 8 -14.63 0.63 11.42
CA ASP A 8 -15.54 1.75 11.20
C ASP A 8 -15.98 1.88 9.74
N GLY A 9 -15.22 1.29 8.82
CA GLY A 9 -15.50 1.25 7.39
C GLY A 9 -14.24 1.06 6.55
N VAL A 10 -14.39 1.05 5.23
CA VAL A 10 -13.29 0.98 4.27
C VAL A 10 -13.41 2.17 3.33
N VAL A 11 -12.31 2.90 3.17
CA VAL A 11 -12.16 3.96 2.17
C VAL A 11 -11.25 3.40 1.09
N ALA A 12 -11.79 3.19 -0.10
CA ALA A 12 -11.05 2.68 -1.24
C ALA A 12 -10.91 3.78 -2.29
N VAL A 13 -9.68 4.16 -2.59
CA VAL A 13 -9.32 5.22 -3.53
C VAL A 13 -8.53 4.56 -4.65
N SER A 14 -8.96 4.71 -5.88
CA SER A 14 -8.18 4.27 -7.03
C SER A 14 -8.44 5.13 -8.26
N GLY A 15 -7.46 5.18 -9.15
CA GLY A 15 -7.56 5.87 -10.43
C GLY A 15 -6.53 5.34 -11.41
N GLU A 16 -6.89 5.37 -12.69
CA GLU A 16 -5.99 5.04 -13.80
C GLU A 16 -5.65 6.30 -14.60
N ILE A 17 -4.39 6.45 -15.01
CA ILE A 17 -3.94 7.61 -15.81
C ILE A 17 -4.36 7.47 -17.27
N ARG A 18 -4.41 6.22 -17.75
CA ARG A 18 -4.83 5.89 -19.10
C ARG A 18 -6.11 5.09 -19.02
N ASP A 19 -7.17 5.68 -19.55
CA ASP A 19 -8.50 5.07 -19.59
C ASP A 19 -8.43 3.63 -20.11
N SER A 20 -9.01 2.74 -19.33
CA SER A 20 -9.09 1.30 -19.57
C SER A 20 -7.73 0.62 -19.72
N ARG A 21 -6.68 1.15 -19.09
CA ARG A 21 -5.32 0.59 -19.14
C ARG A 21 -4.66 0.50 -17.76
N GLY A 22 -5.39 0.78 -16.69
CA GLY A 22 -4.88 0.75 -15.32
C GLY A 22 -4.28 -0.59 -14.94
N GLU A 23 -2.99 -0.60 -14.59
CA GLU A 23 -2.23 -1.79 -14.24
C GLU A 23 -2.40 -2.16 -12.77
N ASP A 24 -2.78 -1.20 -11.93
CA ASP A 24 -3.16 -1.38 -10.54
C ASP A 24 -4.35 -2.33 -10.32
N SER A 25 -4.37 -2.96 -9.14
CA SER A 25 -5.48 -3.76 -8.63
C SER A 25 -5.52 -3.72 -7.10
N TYR A 26 -6.69 -4.00 -6.52
CA TYR A 26 -6.84 -4.14 -5.08
C TYR A 26 -7.92 -5.16 -4.70
N SER A 27 -7.86 -5.62 -3.46
CA SER A 27 -8.91 -6.45 -2.87
C SER A 27 -8.95 -6.25 -1.37
N TYR A 28 -10.13 -6.39 -0.78
CA TYR A 28 -10.28 -6.49 0.66
C TYR A 28 -11.43 -7.42 1.02
N LEU A 29 -11.24 -8.19 2.09
CA LEU A 29 -12.20 -9.16 2.60
C LEU A 29 -12.24 -9.06 4.12
N PHE A 30 -13.44 -9.05 4.69
CA PHE A 30 -13.63 -8.95 6.14
C PHE A 30 -14.61 -10.02 6.62
N SER A 31 -14.27 -10.67 7.73
CA SER A 31 -15.08 -11.65 8.44
C SER A 31 -15.09 -11.35 9.93
N GLU A 32 -15.96 -11.98 10.71
CA GLU A 32 -15.98 -11.76 12.17
C GLU A 32 -14.64 -12.05 12.87
N THR A 33 -13.84 -12.92 12.25
CA THR A 33 -12.56 -13.42 12.77
C THR A 33 -11.33 -12.68 12.23
N GLY A 34 -11.49 -11.70 11.34
CA GLY A 34 -10.37 -10.90 10.83
C GLY A 34 -10.63 -10.30 9.45
N GLY A 35 -9.61 -9.66 8.89
CA GLY A 35 -9.68 -9.03 7.58
C GLY A 35 -8.40 -9.18 6.78
N MET A 36 -8.51 -8.91 5.49
CA MET A 36 -7.41 -8.76 4.55
C MET A 36 -7.68 -7.50 3.73
N ALA A 37 -6.65 -6.71 3.49
CA ALA A 37 -6.66 -5.68 2.46
C ALA A 37 -5.34 -5.72 1.72
N ALA A 38 -5.38 -5.58 0.41
CA ALA A 38 -4.21 -5.60 -0.45
C ALA A 38 -4.35 -4.65 -1.62
N VAL A 39 -3.25 -3.99 -1.95
CA VAL A 39 -3.05 -3.22 -3.17
C VAL A 39 -1.86 -3.78 -3.93
N LEU A 40 -1.94 -3.70 -5.25
CA LEU A 40 -0.96 -4.25 -6.17
C LEU A 40 -0.78 -3.25 -7.30
N ASP A 41 0.46 -2.83 -7.50
CA ASP A 41 0.86 -2.06 -8.68
C ASP A 41 1.40 -3.03 -9.73
N GLY A 42 0.84 -2.99 -10.94
CA GLY A 42 1.36 -3.74 -12.06
C GLY A 42 2.51 -2.98 -12.69
N CYS A 43 3.74 -3.51 -12.60
CA CYS A 43 4.92 -2.75 -13.03
C CYS A 43 5.09 -2.72 -14.58
N GLY A 44 4.42 -1.79 -15.26
CA GLY A 44 4.39 -1.68 -16.73
C GLY A 44 5.74 -1.55 -17.40
N GLY A 45 6.70 -0.86 -16.75
CA GLY A 45 8.07 -0.73 -17.23
C GLY A 45 8.78 -2.09 -17.33
N LEU A 46 8.51 -2.99 -16.39
CA LEU A 46 9.06 -4.36 -16.36
C LEU A 46 8.21 -5.34 -17.17
N GLY A 47 6.89 -5.10 -17.24
CA GLY A 47 5.87 -5.97 -17.83
C GLY A 47 5.35 -5.51 -19.18
N ALA A 48 6.16 -4.80 -19.96
CA ALA A 48 5.77 -4.08 -21.17
C ALA A 48 5.14 -4.95 -22.28
N ARG A 49 5.26 -6.29 -22.20
CA ARG A 49 4.63 -7.21 -23.15
C ARG A 49 3.11 -7.09 -23.06
N ARG A 50 2.49 -6.79 -24.21
CA ARG A 50 1.03 -6.76 -24.39
C ARG A 50 0.54 -8.04 -25.05
N TYR A 51 -0.61 -8.53 -24.60
CA TYR A 51 -1.20 -9.77 -25.09
C TYR A 51 -2.42 -9.46 -25.95
N GLY A 52 -2.28 -9.66 -27.27
CA GLY A 52 -3.35 -9.36 -28.23
C GLY A 52 -4.63 -10.17 -28.01
N THR A 53 -4.51 -11.40 -27.49
CA THR A 53 -5.64 -12.25 -27.09
C THR A 53 -6.41 -11.74 -25.88
N LEU A 54 -5.91 -10.71 -25.21
CA LEU A 54 -6.48 -10.10 -24.00
C LEU A 54 -6.60 -8.59 -24.23
N GLU A 55 -7.16 -8.17 -25.36
CA GLU A 55 -7.40 -6.76 -25.71
C GLU A 55 -6.16 -5.86 -25.58
N SER A 56 -4.97 -6.42 -25.83
CA SER A 56 -3.68 -5.73 -25.68
C SER A 56 -3.34 -5.26 -24.26
N LYS A 57 -3.93 -5.87 -23.23
CA LYS A 57 -3.53 -5.67 -21.83
C LYS A 57 -2.09 -6.15 -21.61
N SER A 58 -1.37 -5.48 -20.71
CA SER A 58 0.03 -5.79 -20.40
C SER A 58 0.16 -7.01 -19.48
N GLY A 59 1.38 -7.53 -19.36
CA GLY A 59 1.68 -8.55 -18.35
C GLY A 59 1.50 -8.03 -16.93
N ALA A 60 1.85 -6.77 -16.70
CA ALA A 60 1.64 -6.06 -15.44
C ALA A 60 0.16 -6.02 -15.02
N TYR A 61 -0.72 -5.61 -15.94
CA TYR A 61 -2.18 -5.62 -15.75
C TYR A 61 -2.70 -7.00 -15.32
N LEU A 62 -2.21 -8.06 -15.96
CA LEU A 62 -2.65 -9.42 -15.67
C LEU A 62 -2.11 -9.91 -14.32
N ALA A 63 -0.86 -9.58 -14.01
CA ALA A 63 -0.21 -9.96 -12.77
C ALA A 63 -0.96 -9.44 -11.55
N SER A 64 -1.26 -8.15 -11.50
CA SER A 64 -1.96 -7.52 -10.36
C SER A 64 -3.34 -8.16 -10.11
N ARG A 65 -4.03 -8.58 -11.17
CA ARG A 65 -5.35 -9.25 -11.08
C ARG A 65 -5.24 -10.71 -10.64
N VAL A 66 -4.30 -11.47 -11.22
CA VAL A 66 -4.03 -12.86 -10.84
C VAL A 66 -3.61 -12.95 -9.37
N VAL A 67 -2.70 -12.06 -8.93
CA VAL A 67 -2.23 -12.03 -7.54
C VAL A 67 -3.36 -11.59 -6.60
N SER A 68 -4.16 -10.58 -6.97
CA SER A 68 -5.36 -10.18 -6.19
C SER A 68 -6.34 -11.32 -5.98
N GLU A 69 -6.66 -12.08 -7.03
CA GLU A 69 -7.56 -13.24 -6.94
C GLU A 69 -6.96 -14.37 -6.10
N ALA A 70 -5.66 -14.65 -6.27
CA ALA A 70 -4.96 -15.66 -5.48
C ALA A 70 -4.87 -15.30 -4.00
N LEU A 71 -4.70 -14.01 -3.66
CA LEU A 71 -4.73 -13.51 -2.28
C LEU A 71 -6.09 -13.76 -1.62
N GLN A 72 -7.18 -13.41 -2.31
CA GLN A 72 -8.54 -13.61 -1.81
C GLN A 72 -8.80 -15.09 -1.51
N ARG A 73 -8.52 -15.97 -2.48
CA ARG A 73 -8.64 -17.43 -2.30
C ARG A 73 -7.78 -17.95 -1.15
N HIS A 74 -6.55 -17.46 -1.04
CA HIS A 74 -5.65 -17.84 0.04
C HIS A 74 -6.24 -17.46 1.40
N PHE A 75 -6.76 -16.24 1.53
CA PHE A 75 -7.34 -15.74 2.77
C PHE A 75 -8.63 -16.47 3.18
N GLU A 76 -9.50 -16.77 2.22
CA GLU A 76 -10.72 -17.55 2.45
C GLU A 76 -10.41 -18.98 2.90
N ALA A 77 -9.32 -19.57 2.39
CA ALA A 77 -8.87 -20.89 2.78
C ALA A 77 -8.10 -20.92 4.12
N LEU A 78 -7.70 -19.75 4.67
CA LEU A 78 -7.00 -19.69 5.95
C LEU A 78 -7.98 -19.85 7.12
N PRO A 79 -7.82 -20.88 7.98
CA PRO A 79 -8.59 -20.94 9.21
C PRO A 79 -8.21 -19.76 10.13
N PRO A 80 -9.14 -19.25 10.95
CA PRO A 80 -8.95 -18.04 11.77
C PRO A 80 -7.64 -18.00 12.58
N ASP A 81 -7.27 -19.14 13.14
CA ASP A 81 -6.10 -19.41 13.99
C ASP A 81 -4.78 -19.53 13.19
N ALA A 82 -4.84 -19.79 11.88
CA ALA A 82 -3.67 -19.82 11.01
C ALA A 82 -3.26 -18.43 10.48
N ARG A 83 -4.09 -17.40 10.68
CA ARG A 83 -3.77 -16.01 10.29
C ARG A 83 -2.61 -15.43 11.10
N GLU A 84 -2.29 -16.04 12.25
CA GLU A 84 -1.21 -15.62 13.14
C GLU A 84 0.12 -16.33 12.90
N LYS A 85 0.15 -17.51 12.25
CA LYS A 85 1.35 -18.37 12.14
C LYS A 85 1.71 -18.72 10.70
N ARG A 86 2.94 -18.36 10.29
CA ARG A 86 3.58 -18.70 8.99
C ARG A 86 2.81 -18.22 7.75
N SER A 87 2.53 -16.92 7.67
CA SER A 87 1.76 -16.38 6.54
C SER A 87 2.61 -16.15 5.29
N ALA A 88 3.83 -15.62 5.42
CA ALA A 88 4.65 -15.21 4.27
C ALA A 88 5.05 -16.36 3.33
N GLN A 89 5.63 -17.45 3.86
CA GLN A 89 6.08 -18.58 3.04
C GLN A 89 4.92 -19.28 2.32
N ARG A 90 3.78 -19.46 3.02
CA ARG A 90 2.58 -20.09 2.43
C ARG A 90 2.00 -19.21 1.34
N LEU A 91 1.97 -17.90 1.58
CA LEU A 91 1.52 -16.94 0.59
C LEU A 91 2.45 -16.92 -0.62
N GLN A 92 3.77 -16.85 -0.41
CA GLN A 92 4.76 -16.91 -1.48
C GLN A 92 4.54 -18.12 -2.40
N THR A 93 4.34 -19.31 -1.83
CA THR A 93 4.05 -20.54 -2.59
C THR A 93 2.76 -20.42 -3.39
N ALA A 94 1.68 -19.93 -2.78
CA ALA A 94 0.39 -19.78 -3.44
C ALA A 94 0.44 -18.78 -4.60
N LEU A 95 1.08 -17.61 -4.39
CA LEU A 95 1.22 -16.58 -5.42
C LEU A 95 2.16 -17.01 -6.54
N SER A 96 3.24 -17.73 -6.21
CA SER A 96 4.15 -18.31 -7.22
C SER A 96 3.43 -19.31 -8.11
N ALA A 97 2.59 -20.17 -7.54
CA ALA A 97 1.79 -21.12 -8.30
C ALA A 97 0.80 -20.40 -9.23
N ALA A 98 0.07 -19.41 -8.71
CA ALA A 98 -0.89 -18.63 -9.49
C ALA A 98 -0.25 -17.91 -10.68
N LEU A 99 0.92 -17.29 -10.50
CA LEU A 99 1.65 -16.60 -11.57
C LEU A 99 2.19 -17.57 -12.62
N ARG A 100 2.71 -18.74 -12.22
CA ARG A 100 3.16 -19.77 -13.16
C ARG A 100 2.00 -20.35 -13.96
N ASP A 101 0.88 -20.63 -13.31
CA ASP A 101 -0.33 -21.12 -13.98
C ASP A 101 -0.88 -20.09 -14.97
N ALA A 102 -0.87 -18.80 -14.61
CA ALA A 102 -1.25 -17.72 -15.50
C ALA A 102 -0.29 -17.62 -16.71
N ARG A 103 1.02 -17.67 -16.48
CA ARG A 103 2.04 -17.68 -17.55
C ARG A 103 1.83 -18.84 -18.52
N ALA A 104 1.58 -20.05 -18.02
CA ALA A 104 1.39 -21.23 -18.87
C ALA A 104 0.18 -21.12 -19.81
N ARG A 105 -0.80 -20.27 -19.48
CA ARG A 105 -1.99 -20.01 -20.30
C ARG A 105 -1.80 -18.90 -21.32
N LEU A 106 -0.67 -18.16 -21.28
CA LEU A 106 -0.42 -17.05 -22.20
C LEU A 106 0.18 -17.54 -23.53
N PRO A 107 -0.19 -16.93 -24.67
CA PRO A 107 0.39 -17.27 -25.97
C PRO A 107 1.91 -17.00 -25.97
N GLY A 108 2.71 -18.01 -26.31
CA GLY A 108 4.18 -17.95 -26.26
C GLY A 108 4.78 -18.25 -24.87
N GLY A 109 4.06 -19.02 -24.04
CA GLY A 109 4.41 -19.37 -22.65
C GLY A 109 5.66 -20.24 -22.46
N GLU A 110 6.24 -20.80 -23.53
CA GLU A 110 7.50 -21.53 -23.50
C GLU A 110 8.44 -21.08 -24.63
N GLY A 111 9.68 -20.72 -24.31
CA GLY A 111 10.78 -20.65 -25.27
C GLY A 111 11.04 -19.33 -26.02
N GLN A 112 10.27 -18.26 -25.82
CA GLN A 112 10.64 -16.93 -26.33
C GLN A 112 11.39 -16.13 -25.27
N ALA A 113 12.71 -16.06 -25.41
CA ALA A 113 13.58 -15.25 -24.60
C ALA A 113 13.17 -13.77 -24.72
N SER A 114 12.52 -13.24 -23.69
CA SER A 114 12.50 -11.81 -23.45
C SER A 114 13.88 -11.41 -22.96
N GLY A 115 14.44 -10.30 -23.47
CA GLY A 115 15.74 -9.80 -22.98
C GLY A 115 15.71 -9.62 -21.46
N ALA A 116 16.87 -9.73 -20.80
CA ALA A 116 17.03 -9.80 -19.34
C ALA A 116 16.36 -8.69 -18.50
N MET A 117 15.80 -7.64 -19.13
CA MET A 117 15.08 -6.54 -18.48
C MET A 117 13.55 -6.71 -18.42
N VAL A 118 12.93 -7.57 -19.25
CA VAL A 118 11.47 -7.73 -19.27
C VAL A 118 11.09 -8.94 -18.40
N ARG A 119 10.32 -8.66 -17.34
CA ARG A 119 9.79 -9.65 -16.40
C ARG A 119 8.42 -10.13 -16.87
N THR A 120 8.14 -11.42 -16.76
CA THR A 120 6.82 -11.99 -17.08
C THR A 120 5.88 -11.84 -15.91
N LEU A 121 4.75 -11.16 -16.14
CA LEU A 121 3.71 -10.90 -15.15
C LEU A 121 4.24 -10.22 -13.87
N PRO A 122 4.89 -9.03 -13.95
CA PRO A 122 5.41 -8.36 -12.78
C PRO A 122 4.35 -7.54 -12.04
N THR A 123 4.33 -7.60 -10.72
CA THR A 123 3.50 -6.73 -9.87
C THR A 123 4.11 -6.61 -8.47
N THR A 124 3.84 -5.50 -7.78
CA THR A 124 4.14 -5.33 -6.36
C THR A 124 3.09 -6.02 -5.49
N LEU A 125 3.32 -6.01 -4.17
CA LEU A 125 2.35 -6.40 -3.18
C LEU A 125 2.49 -5.52 -1.94
N SER A 126 1.41 -4.90 -1.49
CA SER A 126 1.24 -4.45 -0.12
C SER A 126 -0.06 -5.01 0.42
N CYS A 127 0.04 -5.98 1.33
CA CYS A 127 -1.08 -6.70 1.93
C CYS A 127 -1.01 -6.60 3.45
N VAL A 128 -2.17 -6.50 4.09
CA VAL A 128 -2.30 -6.54 5.54
C VAL A 128 -3.35 -7.55 5.96
N LEU A 129 -2.95 -8.49 6.81
CA LEU A 129 -3.85 -9.42 7.50
C LEU A 129 -4.15 -8.87 8.89
N MET A 130 -5.43 -8.76 9.22
CA MET A 130 -5.92 -8.13 10.44
C MET A 130 -6.65 -9.15 11.30
N SER A 131 -6.30 -9.25 12.58
CA SER A 131 -6.97 -10.12 13.54
C SER A 131 -7.14 -9.43 14.90
N PRO A 132 -8.13 -9.84 15.72
CA PRO A 132 -8.35 -9.21 17.02
C PRO A 132 -7.18 -9.53 17.97
N ALA A 133 -6.69 -8.53 18.69
CA ALA A 133 -5.83 -8.72 19.86
C ALA A 133 -6.62 -8.50 21.16
N SER A 134 -6.02 -8.80 22.31
CA SER A 134 -6.65 -8.61 23.63
C SER A 134 -6.97 -7.15 23.97
N ASP A 135 -6.23 -6.20 23.39
CA ASP A 135 -6.27 -4.76 23.68
C ASP A 135 -6.11 -3.90 22.41
N GLY A 136 -6.44 -4.44 21.24
CA GLY A 136 -6.29 -3.73 19.97
C GLY A 136 -6.38 -4.66 18.77
N LEU A 137 -5.66 -4.34 17.71
CA LEU A 137 -5.66 -5.09 16.46
C LEU A 137 -4.25 -5.61 16.14
N TYR A 138 -4.12 -6.88 15.79
CA TYR A 138 -2.92 -7.36 15.11
C TYR A 138 -3.03 -7.00 13.63
N ALA A 139 -2.01 -6.31 13.10
CA ALA A 139 -1.88 -5.97 11.69
C ALA A 139 -0.58 -6.56 11.17
N ARG A 140 -0.69 -7.65 10.42
CA ARG A 140 0.44 -8.34 9.80
C ARG A 140 0.59 -7.88 8.36
N PHE A 141 1.60 -7.06 8.12
CA PHE A 141 1.93 -6.58 6.79
C PHE A 141 2.80 -7.60 6.06
N LEU A 142 2.45 -7.84 4.80
CA LEU A 142 3.09 -8.74 3.87
C LEU A 142 3.34 -7.97 2.58
N TRP A 143 4.59 -7.90 2.13
CA TRP A 143 4.90 -7.04 0.99
C TRP A 143 6.05 -7.55 0.13
N ALA A 144 6.10 -7.03 -1.09
CA ALA A 144 7.18 -7.16 -2.04
C ALA A 144 7.12 -5.99 -3.04
N GLY A 145 8.26 -5.38 -3.34
CA GLY A 145 8.33 -4.15 -4.14
C GLY A 145 8.27 -2.90 -3.27
N ASP A 146 7.73 -1.81 -3.82
CA ASP A 146 7.73 -0.47 -3.24
C ASP A 146 6.33 0.09 -2.92
N SER A 147 5.26 -0.68 -3.18
CA SER A 147 3.98 -0.41 -2.55
C SER A 147 4.07 -0.54 -1.03
N ARG A 148 3.40 0.35 -0.30
CA ARG A 148 3.61 0.54 1.13
C ARG A 148 2.40 0.19 1.98
N GLY A 149 2.67 -0.28 3.19
CA GLY A 149 1.69 -0.42 4.26
C GLY A 149 1.97 0.60 5.34
N TYR A 150 0.92 1.16 5.95
CA TYR A 150 1.03 2.15 7.01
C TYR A 150 0.06 1.91 8.15
N VAL A 151 0.39 2.54 9.27
CA VAL A 151 -0.48 2.70 10.42
C VAL A 151 -0.53 4.19 10.76
N LEU A 152 -1.73 4.75 10.89
CA LEU A 152 -1.96 6.13 11.31
C LEU A 152 -2.69 6.14 12.66
N THR A 153 -2.13 6.88 13.61
CA THR A 153 -2.73 7.10 14.94
C THR A 153 -2.67 8.59 15.29
N ALA A 154 -3.16 8.97 16.48
CA ALA A 154 -2.98 10.33 16.99
C ALA A 154 -1.51 10.74 17.17
N ASN A 155 -0.57 9.77 17.23
CA ASN A 155 0.86 10.06 17.26
C ASN A 155 1.41 10.39 15.87
N GLY A 156 0.73 9.94 14.82
CA GLY A 156 1.04 10.21 13.41
C GLY A 156 1.17 8.94 12.56
N LEU A 157 1.61 9.15 11.32
CA LEU A 157 1.80 8.11 10.32
C LEU A 157 3.11 7.34 10.55
N VAL A 158 3.03 6.02 10.49
CA VAL A 158 4.17 5.10 10.55
C VAL A 158 4.14 4.21 9.32
N GLN A 159 5.26 4.15 8.60
CA GLN A 159 5.44 3.19 7.52
C GLN A 159 5.74 1.81 8.09
N ALA A 160 4.82 0.88 7.86
CA ALA A 160 4.88 -0.47 8.39
C ALA A 160 5.77 -1.39 7.55
N THR A 161 5.87 -1.15 6.25
CA THR A 161 6.68 -1.95 5.30
C THR A 161 8.00 -1.27 4.96
N ARG A 162 8.93 -1.98 4.31
CA ARG A 162 10.18 -1.41 3.80
C ARG A 162 10.32 -1.71 2.32
N ASP A 163 10.43 -0.69 1.49
CA ASP A 163 10.52 -0.82 0.04
C ASP A 163 11.71 -1.72 -0.37
N ASP A 164 11.50 -2.61 -1.33
CA ASP A 164 12.52 -3.53 -1.85
C ASP A 164 13.35 -2.88 -2.97
N LEU A 165 14.10 -1.84 -2.62
CA LEU A 165 14.88 -1.04 -3.58
C LEU A 165 16.39 -1.26 -3.44
N SER A 166 17.09 -1.24 -4.57
CA SER A 166 18.55 -1.32 -4.61
C SER A 166 19.18 -0.10 -3.95
N GLY A 167 20.26 -0.28 -3.18
CA GLY A 167 20.86 0.78 -2.36
C GLY A 167 20.13 1.06 -1.05
N GLY A 168 18.86 0.66 -0.95
CA GLY A 168 18.04 0.79 0.26
C GLY A 168 17.78 2.23 0.70
N PRO A 169 17.39 3.15 -0.22
CA PRO A 169 17.04 4.52 0.14
C PRO A 169 15.90 4.55 1.17
N ASP A 170 15.86 5.62 1.97
CA ASP A 170 14.71 5.90 2.81
C ASP A 170 13.51 6.43 2.00
N ALA A 171 12.37 6.64 2.65
CA ALA A 171 11.13 7.00 2.00
C ALA A 171 11.15 8.40 1.38
N MET A 172 12.00 9.30 1.89
CA MET A 172 12.21 10.62 1.29
C MET A 172 13.16 10.51 0.11
N GLU A 173 14.27 9.78 0.25
CA GLU A 173 15.23 9.52 -0.84
C GLU A 173 14.55 8.84 -2.03
N ASN A 174 13.71 7.82 -1.78
CA ASN A 174 12.96 7.10 -2.82
C ASN A 174 12.08 8.01 -3.69
N LEU A 175 11.53 9.12 -3.15
CA LEU A 175 10.73 10.05 -3.96
C LEU A 175 11.53 10.78 -5.05
N TYR A 176 12.86 10.75 -4.97
CA TYR A 176 13.74 11.48 -5.88
C TYR A 176 14.83 10.61 -6.52
N GLU A 177 14.97 9.37 -6.09
CA GLU A 177 15.94 8.40 -6.59
C GLU A 177 15.22 7.34 -7.40
N ASP A 178 15.64 7.13 -8.65
CA ASP A 178 15.13 6.08 -9.52
C ASP A 178 15.82 4.74 -9.20
N ALA A 179 15.66 4.29 -7.94
CA ALA A 179 16.30 3.07 -7.44
C ALA A 179 15.58 1.82 -7.98
N ALA A 180 16.31 0.93 -8.65
CA ALA A 180 15.70 -0.28 -9.20
C ALA A 180 15.19 -1.25 -8.12
N MET A 181 13.97 -1.76 -8.30
CA MET A 181 13.40 -2.82 -7.45
C MET A 181 14.22 -4.12 -7.48
N ASN A 182 14.64 -4.59 -6.30
CA ASN A 182 15.40 -5.82 -6.11
C ASN A 182 14.52 -7.04 -5.72
N ASN A 183 13.23 -6.84 -5.49
CA ASN A 183 12.24 -7.89 -5.28
C ASN A 183 10.90 -7.42 -5.84
N VAL A 184 10.27 -8.24 -6.68
CA VAL A 184 8.95 -8.00 -7.27
C VAL A 184 8.29 -9.36 -7.47
N LEU A 185 6.96 -9.46 -7.40
CA LEU A 185 6.30 -10.71 -7.81
C LEU A 185 6.42 -10.84 -9.32
N GLN A 186 6.80 -12.01 -9.80
CA GLN A 186 6.88 -12.34 -11.23
C GLN A 186 6.81 -13.85 -11.44
N ALA A 187 6.58 -14.27 -12.69
CA ALA A 187 6.45 -15.68 -13.06
C ALA A 187 7.76 -16.35 -13.47
N ASP A 188 8.83 -15.59 -13.72
CA ASP A 188 10.10 -16.11 -14.27
C ASP A 188 11.07 -16.58 -13.19
N GLU A 189 11.21 -15.80 -12.11
CA GLU A 189 12.20 -16.05 -11.06
C GLU A 189 11.54 -16.07 -9.68
N PRO A 190 12.17 -16.72 -8.68
CA PRO A 190 11.71 -16.65 -7.31
C PRO A 190 11.71 -15.21 -6.77
N PHE A 191 10.66 -14.86 -6.04
CA PHE A 191 10.53 -13.62 -5.28
C PHE A 191 10.36 -13.94 -3.79
N ARG A 192 10.62 -12.98 -2.90
CA ARG A 192 10.36 -13.12 -1.45
C ARG A 192 9.11 -12.34 -1.04
N ILE A 193 8.39 -12.83 -0.04
CA ILE A 193 7.37 -12.06 0.67
C ILE A 193 7.97 -11.65 2.02
N ASN A 194 8.17 -10.36 2.20
CA ASN A 194 8.58 -9.79 3.48
C ASN A 194 7.38 -9.76 4.43
N GLU A 195 7.65 -9.75 5.74
CA GLU A 195 6.60 -9.80 6.77
C GLU A 195 6.97 -8.94 7.97
N ARG A 196 5.96 -8.27 8.56
CA ARG A 196 6.08 -7.55 9.83
C ARG A 196 4.76 -7.56 10.57
N LEU A 197 4.78 -7.88 11.87
CA LEU A 197 3.61 -7.88 12.73
C LEU A 197 3.58 -6.64 13.61
N PHE A 198 2.50 -5.87 13.50
CA PHE A 198 2.19 -4.75 14.39
C PHE A 198 1.07 -5.15 15.35
N ARG A 199 1.18 -4.64 16.58
CA ARG A 199 0.05 -4.53 17.50
C ARG A 199 -0.39 -3.07 17.50
N LEU A 200 -1.49 -2.80 16.81
CA LEU A 200 -2.06 -1.46 16.71
C LEU A 200 -2.90 -1.17 17.97
N PRO A 201 -2.51 -0.21 18.82
CA PRO A 201 -3.40 0.31 19.83
C PRO A 201 -4.57 1.02 19.15
N LEU A 202 -5.80 0.70 19.56
CA LEU A 202 -6.98 1.36 19.03
C LEU A 202 -7.29 2.63 19.85
N PRO A 203 -7.80 3.70 19.22
CA PRO A 203 -8.20 3.78 17.81
C PRO A 203 -7.04 4.09 16.85
N GLY A 204 -7.18 3.67 15.58
CA GLY A 204 -6.15 3.88 14.55
C GLY A 204 -6.69 3.66 13.13
N VAL A 205 -5.84 3.82 12.11
CA VAL A 205 -6.16 3.54 10.71
C VAL A 205 -5.06 2.68 10.12
N VAL A 206 -5.43 1.54 9.53
CA VAL A 206 -4.52 0.71 8.73
C VAL A 206 -4.62 1.16 7.28
N ILE A 207 -3.49 1.23 6.58
CA ILE A 207 -3.44 1.72 5.18
C ILE A 207 -2.58 0.79 4.35
N ALA A 208 -2.98 0.54 3.11
CA ALA A 208 -2.15 -0.04 2.05
C ALA A 208 -2.24 0.88 0.82
N ALA A 209 -1.12 1.21 0.21
CA ALA A 209 -1.05 2.16 -0.91
C ALA A 209 0.00 1.74 -1.95
N THR A 210 -0.33 1.87 -3.24
CA THR A 210 0.65 1.83 -4.32
C THR A 210 1.48 3.11 -4.33
N ASP A 211 2.62 3.09 -5.00
CA ASP A 211 3.51 4.24 -5.09
C ASP A 211 2.87 5.43 -5.80
N GLY A 212 2.00 5.22 -6.80
CA GLY A 212 1.23 6.31 -7.40
C GLY A 212 0.37 7.11 -6.41
N ALA A 213 -0.01 6.52 -5.27
CA ALA A 213 -0.81 7.20 -4.24
C ALA A 213 0.01 8.11 -3.30
N PHE A 214 1.33 7.94 -3.21
CA PHE A 214 2.20 8.78 -2.37
C PHE A 214 3.37 9.44 -3.12
N GLY A 215 3.77 8.89 -4.26
CA GLY A 215 4.88 9.33 -5.10
C GLY A 215 4.61 10.64 -5.84
N CYS A 216 3.35 11.01 -6.04
CA CYS A 216 2.97 12.32 -6.58
C CYS A 216 3.14 13.48 -5.57
N LEU A 217 3.45 13.18 -4.30
CA LEU A 217 3.65 14.16 -3.24
C LEU A 217 5.14 14.41 -3.00
N SER A 218 5.46 15.61 -2.54
CA SER A 218 6.85 16.05 -2.42
C SER A 218 7.60 15.44 -1.22
N SER A 219 6.91 14.91 -0.22
CA SER A 219 7.56 14.27 0.94
C SER A 219 6.64 13.29 1.67
N PRO A 220 7.19 12.41 2.52
CA PRO A 220 6.37 11.57 3.42
C PRO A 220 5.51 12.40 4.39
N MET A 221 5.97 13.59 4.77
CA MET A 221 5.23 14.53 5.63
C MET A 221 4.03 15.11 4.89
N ASP A 222 4.17 15.39 3.59
CA ASP A 222 3.07 15.82 2.73
C ASP A 222 2.03 14.71 2.56
N PHE A 223 2.45 13.44 2.50
CA PHE A 223 1.52 12.31 2.47
C PHE A 223 0.68 12.22 3.75
N GLU A 224 1.30 12.30 4.93
CA GLU A 224 0.51 12.36 6.17
C GLU A 224 -0.41 13.58 6.21
N HIS A 225 0.09 14.75 5.79
CA HIS A 225 -0.72 15.97 5.79
C HIS A 225 -1.90 15.86 4.84
N PHE A 226 -1.70 15.31 3.65
CA PHE A 226 -2.72 15.05 2.66
C PHE A 226 -3.87 14.20 3.23
N LEU A 227 -3.54 13.09 3.90
CA LEU A 227 -4.53 12.22 4.53
C LEU A 227 -5.34 12.96 5.62
N LEU A 228 -4.65 13.71 6.48
CA LEU A 228 -5.27 14.40 7.61
C LEU A 228 -6.08 15.63 7.18
N ASP A 229 -5.60 16.37 6.19
CA ASP A 229 -6.25 17.58 5.72
C ASP A 229 -7.54 17.26 4.95
N THR A 230 -7.51 16.27 4.06
CA THR A 230 -8.72 15.77 3.40
C THR A 230 -9.73 15.19 4.40
N LEU A 231 -9.27 14.51 5.45
CA LEU A 231 -10.14 14.03 6.53
C LEU A 231 -10.82 15.18 7.28
N SER A 232 -10.08 16.26 7.56
CA SER A 232 -10.60 17.43 8.28
C SER A 232 -11.70 18.17 7.51
N GLN A 233 -11.60 18.18 6.17
CA GLN A 233 -12.57 18.80 5.27
C GLN A 233 -13.79 17.91 5.03
N ALA A 234 -13.63 16.59 5.16
CA ALA A 234 -14.71 15.65 4.92
C ALA A 234 -15.80 15.68 6.01
N GLY A 235 -17.04 15.38 5.59
CA GLY A 235 -18.20 15.21 6.47
C GLY A 235 -18.60 13.75 6.75
N SER A 236 -18.01 12.79 6.03
CA SER A 236 -18.24 11.34 6.16
C SER A 236 -17.08 10.56 5.54
N LEU A 237 -17.02 9.24 5.78
CA LEU A 237 -16.03 8.36 5.11
C LEU A 237 -16.14 8.43 3.58
N ARG A 238 -17.37 8.49 3.04
CA ARG A 238 -17.59 8.64 1.59
C ARG A 238 -17.08 9.98 1.08
N ALA A 239 -17.35 11.07 1.79
CA ALA A 239 -16.83 12.38 1.41
C ALA A 239 -15.29 12.43 1.47
N TRP A 240 -14.69 11.75 2.47
CA TRP A 240 -13.24 11.61 2.56
C TRP A 240 -12.67 10.83 1.38
N GLN A 241 -13.31 9.71 0.99
CA GLN A 241 -12.95 8.96 -0.21
C GLN A 241 -12.95 9.84 -1.46
N THR A 242 -14.03 10.61 -1.68
CA THR A 242 -14.15 11.52 -2.83
C THR A 242 -13.05 12.57 -2.82
N LEU A 243 -12.80 13.23 -1.69
CA LEU A 243 -11.74 14.25 -1.60
C LEU A 243 -10.34 13.68 -1.86
N LEU A 244 -10.04 12.49 -1.32
CA LEU A 244 -8.77 11.81 -1.59
C LEU A 244 -8.63 11.47 -3.08
N GLN A 245 -9.69 10.94 -3.68
CA GLN A 245 -9.69 10.52 -5.08
C GLN A 245 -9.54 11.70 -6.03
N ASP A 246 -10.29 12.79 -5.81
CA ASP A 246 -10.22 14.01 -6.63
C ASP A 246 -8.84 14.66 -6.53
N ALA A 247 -8.28 14.75 -5.32
CA ALA A 247 -7.00 15.38 -5.09
C ALA A 247 -5.82 14.55 -5.63
N LEU A 248 -5.84 13.22 -5.48
CA LEU A 248 -4.84 12.36 -6.14
C LEU A 248 -4.99 12.40 -7.65
N GLY A 249 -6.22 12.28 -8.18
CA GLY A 249 -6.47 12.32 -9.62
C GLY A 249 -5.99 13.61 -10.30
N ALA A 250 -6.01 14.74 -9.60
CA ALA A 250 -5.50 16.01 -10.11
C ALA A 250 -3.97 16.08 -10.20
N GLY A 251 -3.24 15.30 -9.38
CA GLY A 251 -1.77 15.33 -9.29
C GLY A 251 -1.07 14.05 -9.75
N ALA A 252 -1.81 12.98 -10.00
CA ALA A 252 -1.26 11.67 -10.30
C ALA A 252 -0.52 11.65 -11.64
N GLN A 253 0.64 11.01 -11.64
CA GLN A 253 1.47 10.77 -12.83
C GLN A 253 1.49 9.29 -13.22
N ASP A 254 1.03 8.42 -12.31
CA ASP A 254 0.87 6.99 -12.48
C ASP A 254 -0.49 6.53 -11.92
N ASP A 255 -0.88 5.30 -12.23
CA ASP A 255 -2.04 4.68 -11.61
C ASP A 255 -1.87 4.70 -10.09
N PHE A 256 -2.96 4.92 -9.36
CA PHE A 256 -2.89 5.01 -7.91
C PHE A 256 -3.99 4.18 -7.28
N THR A 257 -3.64 3.54 -6.18
CA THR A 257 -4.56 2.72 -5.39
C THR A 257 -4.21 2.81 -3.93
N MET A 258 -5.21 3.09 -3.08
CA MET A 258 -5.04 3.19 -1.65
C MET A 258 -6.30 2.69 -0.93
N LEU A 259 -6.09 1.85 0.09
CA LEU A 259 -7.12 1.36 1.00
C LEU A 259 -6.85 1.92 2.40
N LEU A 260 -7.84 2.56 3.02
CA LEU A 260 -7.79 3.02 4.41
C LEU A 260 -8.89 2.36 5.23
N MET A 261 -8.51 1.81 6.37
CA MET A 261 -9.40 1.05 7.25
C MET A 261 -9.31 1.61 8.67
N PRO A 262 -10.20 2.54 9.05
CA PRO A 262 -10.27 3.06 10.42
C PRO A 262 -10.84 2.01 11.38
N PHE A 263 -10.23 1.92 12.55
CA PHE A 263 -10.64 1.02 13.62
C PHE A 263 -10.79 1.72 14.97
N GLY A 264 -11.87 1.42 15.68
CA GLY A 264 -12.10 1.78 17.07
C GLY A 264 -12.59 3.22 17.28
N TRP A 265 -12.93 3.96 16.22
CA TRP A 265 -13.40 5.33 16.32
C TRP A 265 -14.90 5.42 16.64
N HIS A 266 -15.69 4.41 16.26
CA HIS A 266 -17.14 4.27 16.42
C HIS A 266 -17.98 5.31 15.65
N SER A 267 -17.39 6.42 15.20
CA SER A 267 -18.04 7.40 14.35
C SER A 267 -17.01 8.19 13.55
N PHE A 268 -17.43 8.68 12.37
CA PHE A 268 -16.59 9.56 11.56
C PHE A 268 -16.21 10.86 12.29
N LYS A 269 -17.11 11.41 13.12
CA LYS A 269 -16.82 12.61 13.93
C LYS A 269 -15.68 12.35 14.92
N ALA A 270 -15.64 11.18 15.55
CA ALA A 270 -14.56 10.80 16.46
C ALA A 270 -13.24 10.58 15.71
N LEU A 271 -13.27 9.91 14.55
CA LEU A 271 -12.10 9.77 13.66
C LEU A 271 -11.50 11.13 13.29
N ARG A 272 -12.33 12.03 12.75
CA ARG A 272 -11.90 13.37 12.34
C ARG A 272 -11.39 14.18 13.54
N GLY A 273 -12.13 14.18 14.66
CA GLY A 273 -11.76 14.93 15.86
C GLY A 273 -10.49 14.42 16.54
N GLY A 274 -10.29 13.10 16.58
CA GLY A 274 -9.14 12.49 17.26
C GLY A 274 -7.82 12.62 16.51
N LEU A 275 -7.87 12.86 15.19
CA LEU A 275 -6.68 13.10 14.37
C LEU A 275 -6.39 14.60 14.15
N GLU A 276 -7.28 15.50 14.56
CA GLU A 276 -7.12 16.95 14.36
C GLU A 276 -5.89 17.52 15.07
N GLY A 277 -5.62 17.09 16.31
CA GLY A 277 -4.43 17.53 17.05
C GLY A 277 -3.14 17.16 16.32
N ARG A 278 -3.09 15.97 15.70
CA ARG A 278 -1.96 15.55 14.89
C ARG A 278 -1.83 16.38 13.62
N ARG A 279 -2.94 16.69 12.95
CA ARG A 279 -2.97 17.53 11.74
C ARG A 279 -2.37 18.90 12.00
N LEU A 280 -2.77 19.56 13.09
CA LEU A 280 -2.25 20.88 13.46
C LEU A 280 -0.75 20.82 13.77
N ALA A 281 -0.32 19.85 14.59
CA ALA A 281 1.09 19.66 14.93
C ALA A 281 1.96 19.38 13.69
N LEU A 282 1.46 18.57 12.75
CA LEU A 282 2.15 18.27 11.50
C LEU A 282 2.30 19.52 10.63
N ARG A 283 1.21 20.29 10.47
CA ARG A 283 1.20 21.53 9.68
C ARG A 283 2.16 22.58 10.23
N GLU A 284 2.22 22.73 11.55
CA GLU A 284 3.09 23.73 12.19
C GLU A 284 4.58 23.36 12.13
N ARG A 285 4.91 22.07 12.22
CA ARG A 285 6.30 21.62 12.45
C ARG A 285 6.97 21.01 11.23
N PHE A 286 6.20 20.42 10.32
CA PHE A 286 6.75 19.52 9.30
C PHE A 286 6.28 19.84 7.86
N VAL A 287 5.18 20.56 7.70
CA VAL A 287 4.72 20.99 6.37
C VAL A 287 5.37 22.32 6.01
N ILE A 288 6.12 22.34 4.92
CA ILE A 288 6.71 23.55 4.38
C ILE A 288 5.70 24.19 3.41
N PRO A 289 5.23 25.43 3.67
CA PRO A 289 4.31 26.12 2.77
C PRO A 289 4.90 26.24 1.37
N MET A 290 4.04 26.12 0.35
CA MET A 290 4.41 26.57 -0.99
C MET A 290 4.30 28.09 -1.04
N ASP A 291 5.41 28.77 -1.24
CA ASP A 291 5.40 30.18 -1.59
C ASP A 291 5.00 30.32 -3.06
N ALA A 292 4.08 31.24 -3.36
CA ALA A 292 3.56 31.44 -4.72
C ALA A 292 4.62 31.81 -5.77
N TYR A 293 5.83 32.14 -5.33
CA TYR A 293 6.93 32.65 -6.16
C TYR A 293 8.20 31.79 -6.11
N SER A 294 8.24 30.72 -5.31
CA SER A 294 9.42 29.87 -5.18
C SER A 294 9.02 28.39 -5.10
N PRO A 295 9.69 27.50 -5.85
CA PRO A 295 9.65 26.07 -5.54
C PRO A 295 10.02 25.82 -4.08
N ARG A 296 9.50 24.75 -3.47
CA ARG A 296 9.91 24.37 -2.11
C ARG A 296 11.40 24.07 -2.09
N ASP A 297 12.10 24.59 -1.09
CA ASP A 297 13.52 24.29 -0.88
C ASP A 297 13.69 22.81 -0.50
N ARG A 298 14.17 22.01 -1.46
CA ARG A 298 14.44 20.58 -1.26
C ARG A 298 15.41 20.36 -0.10
N ALA A 299 16.45 21.19 0.06
CA ALA A 299 17.39 21.04 1.16
C ALA A 299 16.70 21.27 2.52
N GLN A 300 15.74 22.20 2.59
CA GLN A 300 14.91 22.39 3.78
C GLN A 300 14.02 21.17 4.04
N MET A 301 13.38 20.61 3.00
CA MET A 301 12.54 19.41 3.15
C MET A 301 13.34 18.23 3.72
N PHE A 302 14.57 18.00 3.25
CA PHE A 302 15.44 16.97 3.80
C PHE A 302 15.83 17.26 5.26
N ARG A 303 16.10 18.52 5.64
CA ARG A 303 16.37 18.88 7.06
C ARG A 303 15.17 18.61 7.97
N VAL A 304 13.97 18.94 7.51
CA VAL A 304 12.73 18.69 8.27
C VAL A 304 12.44 17.18 8.35
N TRP A 305 12.68 16.45 7.26
CA TRP A 305 12.57 15.00 7.21
C TRP A 305 13.43 14.32 8.28
N GLU A 306 14.68 14.71 8.47
CA GLU A 306 15.54 14.12 9.52
C GLU A 306 14.96 14.24 10.93
N THR A 307 14.13 15.26 11.19
CA THR A 307 13.43 15.42 12.48
C THR A 307 12.17 14.54 12.57
N TYR A 308 11.48 14.32 11.44
CA TYR A 308 10.25 13.55 11.35
C TYR A 308 10.49 12.04 11.24
N LYS A 309 11.56 11.64 10.55
CA LYS A 309 11.96 10.27 10.20
C LYS A 309 11.94 9.27 11.36
N PRO A 310 12.45 9.58 12.58
CA PRO A 310 12.42 8.63 13.69
C PRO A 310 11.00 8.21 14.08
N GLN A 311 10.03 9.12 13.95
CA GLN A 311 8.63 8.83 14.20
C GLN A 311 8.04 7.98 13.08
N TYR A 312 8.33 8.33 11.83
CA TYR A 312 7.79 7.66 10.65
C TYR A 312 8.21 6.19 10.55
N TYR A 313 9.39 5.84 11.06
CA TYR A 313 9.88 4.46 11.17
C TYR A 313 9.77 3.88 12.58
N SER A 314 8.94 4.46 13.44
CA SER A 314 8.86 4.04 14.85
C SER A 314 8.53 2.55 14.99
N GLU A 315 9.43 1.83 15.66
CA GLU A 315 9.27 0.40 15.95
C GLU A 315 8.40 0.13 17.19
N GLY A 316 7.88 1.16 17.86
CA GLY A 316 7.19 1.02 19.16
C GLY A 316 5.94 0.13 19.14
N MET A 317 5.40 -0.15 17.95
CA MET A 317 4.24 -1.03 17.74
C MET A 317 4.61 -2.43 17.22
N ASN A 318 5.91 -2.71 17.03
CA ASN A 318 6.39 -3.99 16.53
C ASN A 318 6.25 -5.08 17.60
N VAL A 319 5.70 -6.22 17.20
CA VAL A 319 5.74 -7.44 18.01
C VAL A 319 6.93 -8.27 17.53
N ARG A 320 7.87 -8.58 18.44
CA ARG A 320 8.90 -9.58 18.15
C ARG A 320 8.19 -10.94 18.01
N ALA A 321 8.32 -11.54 16.83
CA ALA A 321 7.81 -12.88 16.54
C ALA A 321 8.51 -13.95 17.38
#